data_AF-A0A0Q7WSM4-F1
#
_entry.id   AF-A0A0Q7WSM4-F1
#
_cell.length_a   1.000
_cell.length_b   1.000
_cell.length_c   1.000
_cell.angle_alpha   90.00
_cell.angle_beta   90.00
_cell.angle_gamma   90.00
#
_symmetry.space_group_name_H-M   'P 1'
#
loop_
_entity.id
_entity.type
_entity.pdbx_description
1 polymer ?
#
loop_
_entity_poly.entity_id
_entity_poly.type
_entity_poly.pdbx_seq_one_letter_code
_entity_poly.pdbx_strand_id
1 'polypeptide(L)'
;MGTTLKAEFTLLLDHDGYWLVEKSIAPEVIAAPERFRNGVEKTHSKIASCRLALEKAVAMGANELHIYGLGTAAAAKEIRARGIKPFIYHWDASADLTRHRR
;
A
#
# COMPACT_ATOMS: atom_id res chain seq x y z
N MET A 1 -19.43 21.40 3.34
CA MET A 1 -18.64 20.32 3.96
C MET A 1 -18.03 19.51 2.83
N GLY A 2 -16.74 19.71 2.52
CA GLY A 2 -16.07 18.89 1.51
C GLY A 2 -15.84 17.51 2.10
N THR A 3 -16.41 16.47 1.50
CA THR A 3 -16.13 15.08 1.88
C THR A 3 -14.66 14.79 1.67
N THR A 4 -13.95 14.41 2.73
CA THR A 4 -12.58 13.91 2.64
C THR A 4 -12.58 12.59 1.88
N LEU A 5 -11.93 12.53 0.71
CA LEU A 5 -11.82 11.32 -0.08
C LEU A 5 -10.47 10.66 0.23
N LYS A 6 -10.52 9.46 0.79
CA LYS A 6 -9.35 8.73 1.27
C LYS A 6 -9.02 7.59 0.32
N ALA A 7 -7.74 7.43 0.01
CA ALA A 7 -7.22 6.23 -0.63
C ALA A 7 -6.44 5.42 0.41
N GLU A 8 -6.81 4.15 0.59
CA GLU A 8 -6.27 3.29 1.66
C GLU A 8 -5.65 2.03 1.08
N PHE A 9 -4.33 1.89 1.22
CA PHE A 9 -3.57 0.77 0.69
C PHE A 9 -2.68 0.11 1.73
N THR A 10 -2.46 -1.20 1.60
CA THR A 10 -1.53 -1.97 2.42
C THR A 10 -0.36 -2.43 1.56
N LEU A 11 0.86 -2.20 2.03
CA LEU A 11 2.09 -2.75 1.45
C LEU A 11 2.48 -4.01 2.20
N LEU A 12 2.52 -5.12 1.47
CA LEU A 12 2.93 -6.42 1.97
C LEU A 12 4.26 -6.82 1.31
N LEU A 13 5.18 -7.43 2.05
CA LEU A 13 6.40 -8.03 1.52
C LEU A 13 6.13 -9.47 1.12
N ASP A 14 6.56 -9.84 -0.08
CA ASP A 14 6.61 -11.21 -0.60
C ASP A 14 8.04 -11.48 -1.12
N HIS A 15 8.35 -12.72 -1.46
CA HIS A 15 9.68 -13.07 -1.98
C HIS A 15 10.05 -12.31 -3.26
N ASP A 16 9.06 -11.96 -4.08
CA ASP A 16 9.26 -11.27 -5.36
C ASP A 16 9.24 -9.74 -5.23
N GLY A 17 9.19 -9.20 -4.00
CA GLY A 17 9.17 -7.76 -3.73
C GLY A 17 7.97 -7.34 -2.87
N TYR A 18 7.32 -6.24 -3.24
CA TYR A 18 6.24 -5.64 -2.47
C TYR A 18 4.93 -5.69 -3.23
N TRP A 19 3.88 -6.15 -2.57
CA TRP A 19 2.52 -6.18 -3.09
C TRP A 19 1.77 -4.96 -2.56
N LEU A 20 1.13 -4.23 -3.46
CA LEU A 20 0.22 -3.14 -3.14
C LEU A 20 -1.20 -3.67 -3.25
N VAL A 21 -1.97 -3.62 -2.16
CA VAL A 21 -3.36 -4.05 -2.13
C VAL A 21 -4.25 -3.03 -1.45
N GLU A 22 -5.55 -3.02 -1.78
CA GLU A 22 -6.51 -2.19 -1.05
C GLU A 22 -6.60 -2.62 0.41
N LYS A 23 -6.82 -1.66 1.31
CA LYS A 23 -6.89 -1.93 2.75
C LYS A 23 -8.03 -2.89 3.12
N SER A 24 -9.12 -2.87 2.36
CA SER A 24 -10.32 -3.71 2.52
C SER A 24 -10.00 -5.20 2.35
N ILE A 25 -9.24 -5.56 1.32
CA ILE A 25 -8.90 -6.95 0.98
C ILE A 25 -7.61 -7.45 1.63
N ALA A 26 -6.83 -6.55 2.24
CA ALA A 26 -5.55 -6.90 2.86
C ALA A 26 -5.62 -8.11 3.83
N PRO A 27 -6.64 -8.26 4.70
CA PRO A 27 -6.76 -9.43 5.56
C PRO A 27 -6.91 -10.75 4.78
N GLU A 28 -7.64 -10.74 3.67
CA GLU A 28 -7.84 -11.91 2.81
C GLU A 28 -6.55 -12.26 2.05
N VAL A 29 -5.83 -11.25 1.57
CA VAL A 29 -4.53 -11.44 0.91
C VAL A 29 -3.49 -12.00 1.87
N ILE A 30 -3.47 -11.53 3.12
CA ILE A 30 -2.58 -12.07 4.17
C ILE A 30 -2.96 -13.52 4.49
N ALA A 31 -4.26 -13.84 4.58
CA ALA A 31 -4.70 -15.19 4.92
C ALA A 31 -4.44 -16.23 3.81
N ALA A 32 -4.51 -15.83 2.54
CA ALA A 32 -4.38 -16.73 1.38
C ALA A 32 -3.64 -16.09 0.20
N PRO A 33 -2.34 -15.75 0.34
CA PRO A 33 -1.60 -14.96 -0.65
C PRO A 33 -1.48 -15.64 -2.02
N GLU A 34 -1.46 -16.98 -2.09
CA GLU A 34 -1.43 -17.71 -3.35
C GLU A 34 -2.62 -17.40 -4.27
N ARG A 35 -3.81 -17.14 -3.72
CA ARG A 35 -5.03 -16.83 -4.50
C ARG A 35 -4.93 -15.50 -5.24
N PHE A 36 -4.13 -14.57 -4.71
CA PHE A 36 -4.04 -13.19 -5.20
C PHE A 36 -2.76 -12.93 -6.01
N ARG A 37 -1.83 -13.90 -6.07
CA ARG A 37 -0.50 -13.74 -6.68
C ARG A 37 -0.51 -13.22 -8.12
N ASN A 38 -1.56 -13.49 -8.91
CA ASN A 38 -1.65 -13.03 -10.30
C ASN A 38 -2.49 -11.75 -10.48
N GLY A 39 -3.19 -11.29 -9.43
CA GLY A 39 -4.12 -10.16 -9.50
C GLY A 39 -3.68 -8.91 -8.73
N VAL A 40 -2.63 -9.01 -7.92
CA VAL A 40 -2.10 -7.89 -7.14
C VAL A 40 -0.99 -7.16 -7.89
N GLU A 41 -0.91 -5.85 -7.67
CA GLU A 41 0.18 -5.07 -8.22
C GLU A 41 1.45 -5.25 -7.41
N LYS A 42 2.53 -5.56 -8.12
CA LYS A 42 3.84 -5.88 -7.53
C LYS A 42 4.85 -4.82 -7.91
N THR A 43 5.71 -4.49 -6.96
CA THR A 43 6.82 -3.57 -7.16
C THR A 43 8.08 -4.11 -6.51
N HIS A 44 9.25 -3.66 -6.97
CA HIS A 44 10.54 -4.15 -6.48
C HIS A 44 11.03 -3.44 -5.20
N SER A 45 10.37 -2.35 -4.75
CA SER A 45 10.81 -1.57 -3.59
C SER A 45 9.65 -0.86 -2.86
N LYS A 46 9.84 -0.56 -1.56
CA LYS A 46 8.87 0.21 -0.74
C LYS A 46 8.51 1.55 -1.38
N ILE A 47 9.52 2.24 -1.93
CA ILE A 47 9.32 3.56 -2.54
C ILE A 47 8.53 3.46 -3.85
N ALA A 48 8.76 2.42 -4.66
CA ALA A 48 7.98 2.15 -5.86
C ALA A 48 6.52 1.83 -5.52
N SER A 49 6.26 1.02 -4.48
CA SER A 49 4.90 0.80 -3.98
C SER A 49 4.21 2.09 -3.52
N CYS A 50 4.92 2.95 -2.79
CA CYS A 50 4.34 4.22 -2.33
C CYS A 50 4.02 5.17 -3.49
N ARG A 51 4.83 5.18 -4.55
CA ARG A 51 4.56 5.96 -5.77
C ARG A 51 3.36 5.41 -6.52
N LEU A 52 3.24 4.09 -6.65
CA LEU A 52 2.07 3.46 -7.27
C LEU A 52 0.78 3.78 -6.48
N ALA A 53 0.84 3.73 -5.14
CA ALA A 53 -0.27 4.12 -4.28
C ALA A 53 -0.66 5.60 -4.47
N LEU A 54 0.33 6.47 -4.67
CA LEU A 54 0.11 7.88 -4.99
C LEU A 54 -0.55 8.08 -6.36
N GLU A 55 -0.09 7.39 -7.39
CA GLU A 55 -0.71 7.45 -8.73
C GLU A 55 -2.18 7.04 -8.68
N LYS A 56 -2.51 5.98 -7.94
CA LYS A 56 -3.89 5.55 -7.72
C LYS A 56 -4.71 6.56 -6.93
N ALA A 57 -4.16 7.11 -5.84
CA ALA A 57 -4.83 8.12 -5.04
C ALA A 57 -5.16 9.37 -5.88
N VAL A 58 -4.23 9.79 -6.76
CA VAL A 58 -4.46 10.90 -7.70
C VAL A 58 -5.56 10.54 -8.70
N ALA A 59 -5.54 9.33 -9.28
CA ALA A 59 -6.58 8.89 -10.21
C ALA A 59 -7.97 8.80 -9.58
N MET A 60 -8.04 8.48 -8.28
CA MET A 60 -9.27 8.47 -7.49
C MET A 60 -9.75 9.88 -7.09
N GLY A 61 -8.94 10.92 -7.25
CA GLY A 61 -9.23 12.26 -6.74
C GLY A 61 -9.14 12.37 -5.22
N ALA A 62 -8.39 11.47 -4.57
CA ALA A 62 -8.24 11.44 -3.12
C ALA A 62 -7.47 12.67 -2.62
N ASN A 63 -7.81 13.15 -1.42
CA ASN A 63 -7.09 14.20 -0.72
C ASN A 63 -6.27 13.68 0.48
N GLU A 64 -6.47 12.41 0.85
CA GLU A 64 -5.68 11.71 1.85
C GLU A 64 -5.21 10.35 1.29
N LEU A 65 -3.95 10.01 1.55
CA LEU A 65 -3.36 8.72 1.19
C LEU A 65 -2.87 8.03 2.46
N HIS A 66 -3.51 6.92 2.79
CA HIS A 66 -3.19 6.07 3.93
C HIS A 66 -2.45 4.82 3.45
N ILE A 67 -1.22 4.65 3.92
CA ILE A 67 -0.34 3.54 3.58
C ILE A 67 -0.08 2.72 4.83
N TYR A 68 -0.58 1.50 4.87
CA TYR A 68 -0.42 0.56 5.96
C TYR A 68 0.69 -0.47 5.65
N GLY A 69 1.28 -1.04 6.69
CA GLY A 69 2.26 -2.12 6.58
C GLY A 69 3.66 -1.58 6.38
N LEU A 70 4.29 -1.92 5.26
CA LEU A 70 5.69 -1.58 4.99
C LEU A 70 5.88 -0.29 4.19
N GLY A 71 5.02 0.71 4.42
CA GLY A 71 5.17 2.06 3.87
C GLY A 71 6.52 2.70 4.22
N THR A 72 6.85 3.82 3.58
CA THR A 72 8.07 4.59 3.92
C THR A 72 7.82 6.08 3.99
N ALA A 73 8.27 6.70 5.09
CA ALA A 73 8.21 8.14 5.29
C ALA A 73 8.96 8.93 4.20
N ALA A 74 9.91 8.30 3.50
CA ALA A 74 10.61 8.93 2.37
C ALA A 74 9.66 9.38 1.25
N ALA A 75 8.53 8.69 1.06
CA ALA A 75 7.52 9.05 0.07
C ALA A 75 6.70 10.29 0.45
N ALA A 76 6.71 10.69 1.74
CA ALA A 76 5.80 11.71 2.25
C ALA A 76 6.04 13.10 1.62
N LYS A 77 7.27 13.40 1.18
CA LYS A 77 7.56 14.64 0.43
C LYS A 77 6.91 14.63 -0.95
N GLU A 78 7.02 13.52 -1.68
CA GLU A 78 6.42 13.34 -3.02
C GLU A 78 4.89 13.37 -2.96
N ILE A 79 4.29 12.74 -1.95
CA ILE A 79 2.83 12.72 -1.74
C ILE A 79 2.29 14.13 -1.48
N ARG A 80 2.93 14.89 -0.58
CA ARG A 80 2.54 16.28 -0.29
C ARG A 80 2.66 17.19 -1.50
N ALA A 81 3.68 16.99 -2.34
CA ALA A 81 3.86 17.76 -3.57
C ALA A 81 2.71 17.58 -4.58
N ARG A 82 1.90 16.51 -4.45
CA ARG A 82 0.68 16.30 -5.24
C ARG A 82 -0.59 16.86 -4.60
N GLY A 83 -0.48 17.59 -3.48
CA GLY A 83 -1.63 18.14 -2.76
C GLY A 83 -2.37 17.11 -1.89
N ILE A 84 -1.80 15.92 -1.69
CA ILE A 84 -2.40 14.83 -0.91
C ILE A 84 -1.75 14.78 0.47
N LYS A 85 -2.54 14.56 1.52
CA LYS A 85 -2.03 14.37 2.89
C LYS A 85 -1.56 12.92 3.09
N PRO A 86 -0.27 12.68 3.43
CA PRO A 86 0.22 11.32 3.68
C PRO A 86 -0.06 10.88 5.11
N PHE A 87 -0.56 9.66 5.27
CA PHE A 87 -0.67 8.94 6.54
C PHE A 87 0.02 7.58 6.38
N ILE A 88 1.05 7.29 7.18
CA ILE A 88 1.85 6.07 7.05
C ILE A 88 1.82 5.32 8.37
N TYR A 89 1.35 4.08 8.34
CA TYR A 89 1.13 3.22 9.49
C TYR A 89 2.00 1.97 9.39
N HIS A 90 3.02 1.89 10.23
CA HIS A 90 3.94 0.76 10.26
C HIS A 90 3.43 -0.35 11.19
N TRP A 91 3.34 -1.57 10.68
CA TRP A 91 3.10 -2.78 11.48
C TRP A 91 3.82 -3.96 10.83
N ASP A 92 4.75 -4.55 11.60
CA ASP A 92 5.88 -5.31 11.04
C ASP A 92 5.59 -6.81 10.83
N ALA A 93 4.83 -7.45 11.72
CA ALA A 93 4.76 -8.91 11.74
C ALA A 93 3.79 -9.51 10.71
N SER A 94 2.64 -8.87 10.47
CA SER A 94 1.58 -9.41 9.60
C SER A 94 1.72 -8.98 8.14
N ALA A 95 2.64 -8.05 7.85
CA ALA A 95 2.87 -7.55 6.51
C ALA A 95 3.90 -8.37 5.71
N ASP A 96 4.49 -9.41 6.32
CA ASP A 96 5.50 -10.27 5.72
C ASP A 96 4.87 -11.61 5.28
N LEU A 97 4.51 -11.69 4.00
CA LEU A 97 3.91 -12.89 3.38
C LEU A 97 4.93 -14.01 3.17
N THR A 98 6.24 -13.74 3.28
CA THR A 98 7.28 -14.77 3.09
C THR A 98 7.16 -15.91 4.11
N ARG A 99 6.52 -15.64 5.25
CA ARG A 99 6.30 -16.60 6.34
C ARG A 99 5.23 -17.64 6.04
N HIS A 100 4.37 -17.40 5.05
CA HIS A 100 3.29 -18.33 4.66
C HIS A 100 3.76 -19.49 3.78
N ARG A 101 5.02 -19.52 3.34
CA ARG A 101 5.60 -20.58 2.49
C ARG A 101 6.23 -21.76 3.26
N ARG A 102 5.86 -21.99 4.52
CA ARG A 102 6.34 -23.17 5.28
C ARG A 102 5.53 -24.42 4.98
#